data_AF-A0A8J4E7G2-F1
#
_entry.id   AF-A0A8J4E7G2-F1
#
_cell.length_a   1.000
_cell.length_b   1.000
_cell.length_c   1.000
_cell.angle_alpha   90.00
_cell.angle_beta   90.00
_cell.angle_gamma   90.00
#
_symmetry.space_group_name_H-M   'P 1'
#
loop_
_entity.id
_entity.type
_entity.pdbx_description
1 polymer ?
#
loop_
_entity_poly.entity_id
_entity_poly.type
_entity_poly.pdbx_seq_one_letter_code
_entity_poly.pdbx_strand_id
1 'polypeptide(L)'
;MTLTENILGSKTVVVVTLTNVKYGVKSGNQYIKPAKGQFITADVTAEVREGKYSINSAMFKLVAADGTAYDTTTMLDRQDISGSDLTVGQKTNGTIVFDAGTGAQTGGKIALKSWLAEGDAGYWTL
;
A
#
# COMPACT_ATOMS: atom_id res chain seq x y z
N MET A 1 -5.39 7.66 -6.56
CA MET A 1 -5.33 6.88 -7.81
C MET A 1 -6.65 6.16 -7.98
N THR A 2 -7.18 6.12 -9.20
CA THR A 2 -8.38 5.33 -9.51
C THR A 2 -7.96 4.10 -10.27
N LEU A 3 -8.41 2.93 -9.81
CA LEU A 3 -8.17 1.65 -10.46
C LEU A 3 -9.49 1.13 -11.02
N THR A 4 -9.44 0.64 -12.25
CA THR A 4 -10.57 -0.01 -12.91
C THR A 4 -10.12 -1.36 -13.39
N GLU A 5 -10.73 -2.41 -12.85
CA GLU A 5 -10.49 -3.79 -13.25
C GLU A 5 -11.75 -4.35 -13.92
N ASN A 6 -11.57 -5.06 -15.03
CA ASN A 6 -12.65 -5.77 -15.73
C ASN A 6 -12.36 -7.26 -15.66
N ILE A 7 -13.20 -8.02 -14.96
CA ILE A 7 -13.07 -9.46 -14.75
C ILE A 7 -14.30 -10.15 -15.33
N LEU A 8 -14.13 -10.94 -16.40
CA LEU A 8 -15.19 -11.80 -16.96
C LEU A 8 -16.52 -11.05 -17.21
N GLY A 9 -16.44 -9.80 -17.70
CA GLY A 9 -17.60 -8.94 -17.96
C GLY A 9 -18.13 -8.16 -16.74
N SER A 10 -17.59 -8.40 -15.54
CA SER A 10 -17.85 -7.59 -14.35
C SER A 10 -16.81 -6.49 -14.21
N LYS A 11 -17.28 -5.25 -14.03
CA LYS A 11 -16.42 -4.08 -13.81
C LYS A 11 -16.34 -3.76 -12.32
N THR A 12 -15.12 -3.60 -11.82
CA THR A 12 -14.82 -3.13 -10.47
C THR A 12 -14.05 -1.82 -10.57
N VAL A 13 -14.55 -0.78 -9.90
CA VAL A 13 -13.88 0.52 -9.82
C VAL A 13 -13.62 0.83 -8.36
N VAL A 14 -12.35 1.02 -8.02
CA VAL A 14 -11.93 1.39 -6.67
C VAL A 14 -11.04 2.63 -6.73
N VAL A 15 -11.30 3.58 -5.83
CA VAL A 15 -10.40 4.71 -5.60
C VAL A 15 -9.52 4.36 -4.42
N VAL A 16 -8.21 4.25 -4.66
CA VAL A 16 -7.22 4.05 -3.62
C VAL A 16 -6.42 5.34 -3.48
N THR A 17 -6.32 5.85 -2.25
CA THR A 17 -5.63 7.09 -1.94
C THR A 17 -4.54 6.81 -0.93
N LEU A 18 -3.34 7.31 -1.22
CA LEU A 18 -2.24 7.39 -0.27
C LEU A 18 -2.10 8.83 0.21
N THR A 19 -2.04 9.01 1.52
CA THR A 19 -1.76 10.30 2.16
C THR A 19 -0.72 10.11 3.27
N ASN A 20 -0.22 11.22 3.82
CA ASN A 20 0.64 11.23 5.01
C ASN A 20 1.83 10.28 4.92
N VAL A 21 2.49 10.21 3.76
CA VAL A 21 3.70 9.41 3.62
C VAL A 21 4.78 9.98 4.55
N LYS A 22 5.31 9.13 5.43
CA LYS A 22 6.32 9.48 6.44
C LYS A 22 7.52 8.56 6.31
N TYR A 23 8.70 9.14 6.52
CA TYR A 23 9.99 8.47 6.41
C TYR A 23 10.71 8.47 7.77
N GLY A 24 11.67 7.56 7.98
CA GLY A 24 12.42 7.48 9.23
C GLY A 24 11.54 7.28 10.47
N VAL A 25 10.39 6.63 10.33
CA VAL A 25 9.42 6.46 11.41
C VAL A 25 10.05 5.60 12.52
N LYS A 26 9.92 6.04 13.76
CA LYS A 26 10.36 5.28 14.94
C LYS A 26 9.17 4.51 15.52
N SER A 27 9.45 3.34 16.05
CA SER A 27 8.48 2.60 16.86
C SER A 27 8.31 3.28 18.23
N GLY A 28 7.22 2.95 18.93
CA GLY A 28 6.96 3.46 20.28
C GLY A 28 7.84 2.85 21.37
N ASN A 29 8.71 1.88 21.04
CA ASN A 29 9.58 1.21 22.00
C ASN A 29 10.98 0.97 21.42
N GLN A 30 11.97 0.74 22.29
CA GLN A 30 13.37 0.60 21.87
C GLN A 30 13.72 -0.75 21.20
N TYR A 31 12.82 -1.73 21.24
CA TYR A 31 13.08 -3.09 20.79
C TYR A 31 12.75 -3.28 19.30
N ILE A 32 11.83 -2.49 18.78
CA ILE A 32 11.43 -2.54 17.36
C ILE A 32 12.26 -1.53 16.59
N LYS A 33 13.14 -2.04 15.73
CA LYS A 33 13.99 -1.24 14.84
C LYS A 33 13.86 -1.76 13.41
N PRO A 34 13.99 -0.89 12.40
CA PRO A 34 14.03 -1.34 11.02
C PRO A 34 15.28 -2.21 10.81
N ALA A 35 15.11 -3.35 10.17
CA ALA A 35 16.19 -4.25 9.81
C ALA A 35 16.91 -3.81 8.53
N LYS A 36 16.23 -3.10 7.62
CA LYS A 36 16.79 -2.68 6.33
C LYS A 36 17.27 -1.23 6.30
N GLY A 37 16.80 -0.40 7.23
CA GLY A 37 17.34 0.96 7.43
C GLY A 37 16.36 1.92 8.06
N GLN A 38 15.14 2.00 7.53
CA GLN A 38 14.09 2.88 8.03
C GLN A 38 12.70 2.27 7.87
N PHE A 39 11.79 2.69 8.74
CA PHE A 39 10.37 2.50 8.49
C PHE A 39 9.81 3.64 7.65
N ILE A 40 9.08 3.27 6.60
CA ILE A 40 8.28 4.19 5.78
C ILE A 40 6.82 3.82 5.98
N THR A 41 5.96 4.80 6.24
CA THR A 41 4.52 4.57 6.44
C THR A 41 3.70 5.45 5.54
N ALA A 42 2.53 4.97 5.09
CA ALA A 42 1.55 5.79 4.39
C ALA A 42 0.14 5.43 4.88
N ASP A 43 -0.73 6.44 4.98
CA ASP A 43 -2.14 6.23 5.26
C ASP A 43 -2.84 5.85 3.94
N VAL A 44 -3.60 4.77 3.96
CA VAL A 44 -4.35 4.24 2.83
C VAL A 44 -5.84 4.44 3.08
N THR A 45 -6.56 4.89 2.07
CA THR A 45 -8.02 4.79 2.00
C THR A 45 -8.42 4.11 0.71
N ALA A 46 -9.32 3.14 0.80
CA ALA A 46 -9.94 2.49 -0.36
C ALA A 46 -11.46 2.72 -0.34
N GLU A 47 -12.01 3.14 -1.48
CA GLU A 47 -13.45 3.37 -1.68
C GLU A 47 -13.92 2.64 -2.93
N VAL A 48 -14.92 1.77 -2.79
CA VAL A 48 -15.50 1.04 -3.93
C VAL A 48 -16.56 1.91 -4.60
N ARG A 49 -16.39 2.15 -5.89
CA ARG A 49 -17.31 2.93 -6.75
C ARG A 49 -18.20 2.03 -7.60
N GLU A 50 -17.68 0.89 -8.04
CA GLU A 50 -18.41 -0.14 -8.79
C GLU A 50 -17.89 -1.52 -8.40
N GLY A 51 -18.76 -2.53 -8.41
CA GLY A 51 -18.37 -3.92 -8.12
C GLY A 51 -18.10 -4.20 -6.64
N LYS A 52 -17.19 -5.16 -6.41
CA LYS A 52 -16.77 -5.64 -5.08
C LYS A 52 -15.24 -5.70 -5.05
N TYR A 53 -14.63 -5.31 -3.94
CA TYR A 53 -13.18 -5.24 -3.82
C TYR A 53 -12.69 -5.66 -2.44
N SER A 54 -11.53 -6.31 -2.39
CA SER A 54 -10.83 -6.66 -1.15
C SER A 54 -9.43 -6.05 -1.18
N ILE A 55 -8.99 -5.52 -0.05
CA ILE A 55 -7.69 -4.85 0.08
C ILE A 55 -7.04 -5.20 1.42
N ASN A 56 -5.73 -5.42 1.39
CA ASN A 56 -4.89 -5.54 2.59
C ASN A 56 -3.49 -5.00 2.30
N SER A 57 -2.67 -4.89 3.33
CA SER A 57 -1.32 -4.33 3.23
C SER A 57 -0.40 -5.14 2.31
N ALA A 58 -0.52 -6.47 2.26
CA ALA A 58 0.32 -7.32 1.43
C ALA A 58 0.17 -7.06 -0.08
N MET A 59 -0.90 -6.38 -0.49
CA MET A 59 -1.10 -5.92 -1.87
C MET A 59 -0.20 -4.76 -2.27
N PHE A 60 0.50 -4.13 -1.33
CA PHE A 60 1.39 -3.01 -1.59
C PHE A 60 2.86 -3.45 -1.60
N LYS A 61 3.67 -2.76 -2.40
CA LYS A 61 5.12 -2.85 -2.34
C LYS A 61 5.74 -1.46 -2.53
N LEU A 62 6.85 -1.20 -1.87
CA LEU A 62 7.71 -0.06 -2.19
C LEU A 62 8.75 -0.53 -3.20
N VAL A 63 8.99 0.25 -4.25
CA VAL A 63 10.03 0.01 -5.25
C VAL A 63 10.96 1.21 -5.24
N ALA A 64 12.22 1.01 -4.88
CA ALA A 64 13.25 2.05 -4.93
C ALA A 64 13.66 2.37 -6.39
N ALA A 65 14.38 3.47 -6.58
CA ALA A 65 14.82 3.92 -7.91
C ALA A 65 15.71 2.89 -8.64
N ASP A 66 16.43 2.05 -7.89
CA ASP A 66 17.27 0.96 -8.42
C ASP A 66 16.48 -0.31 -8.77
N GLY A 67 15.16 -0.31 -8.55
CA GLY A 67 14.28 -1.46 -8.77
C GLY A 67 14.13 -2.40 -7.57
N THR A 68 14.83 -2.16 -6.46
CA THR A 68 14.69 -2.99 -5.25
C THR A 68 13.27 -2.88 -4.69
N ALA A 69 12.61 -4.03 -4.51
CA ALA A 69 11.26 -4.11 -3.96
C ALA A 69 11.26 -4.45 -2.46
N TYR A 70 10.37 -3.80 -1.72
CA TYR A 70 10.14 -4.03 -0.29
C TYR A 70 8.65 -4.31 -0.06
N ASP A 71 8.34 -5.48 0.48
CA ASP A 71 6.99 -5.81 0.94
C ASP A 71 6.63 -5.07 2.23
N THR A 72 5.33 -5.00 2.51
CA THR A 72 4.83 -4.45 3.77
C THR A 72 5.23 -5.31 4.97
N THR A 73 5.23 -4.70 6.14
CA THR A 73 5.50 -5.32 7.43
C THR A 73 4.47 -4.86 8.47
N THR A 74 4.28 -5.65 9.52
CA THR A 74 3.41 -5.33 10.67
C THR A 74 4.22 -4.95 11.91
N MET A 75 5.52 -4.65 11.76
CA MET A 75 6.40 -4.36 12.90
C MET A 75 6.02 -3.12 13.70
N LEU A 76 5.31 -2.16 13.13
CA LEU A 76 4.83 -0.99 13.88
C LEU A 76 3.41 -1.22 14.38
N ASP A 77 3.16 -0.85 15.64
CA ASP A 77 1.82 -0.84 16.23
C ASP A 77 0.98 0.27 15.61
N ARG A 78 0.37 -0.03 14.46
CA ARG A 78 -0.53 0.83 13.71
C ARG A 78 -1.69 0.00 13.17
N GLN A 79 -2.83 0.66 13.00
CA GLN A 79 -3.98 0.03 12.36
C GLN A 79 -3.63 -0.31 10.91
N ASP A 80 -3.39 -1.59 10.62
CA ASP A 80 -3.11 -2.05 9.27
C ASP A 80 -4.33 -1.83 8.35
N ILE A 81 -4.08 -1.56 7.08
CA ILE A 81 -5.17 -1.51 6.09
C ILE A 81 -5.76 -2.90 5.91
N SER A 82 -7.06 -3.01 6.14
CA SER A 82 -7.80 -4.24 5.90
C SER A 82 -9.23 -3.92 5.48
N GLY A 83 -9.68 -4.54 4.40
CA GLY A 83 -11.06 -4.49 3.93
C GLY A 83 -11.35 -5.74 3.15
N SER A 84 -12.23 -6.58 3.70
CA SER A 84 -12.74 -7.76 3.02
C SER A 84 -14.08 -7.42 2.41
N ASP A 85 -14.27 -7.79 1.14
CA ASP A 85 -15.58 -7.83 0.52
C ASP A 85 -16.31 -6.47 0.50
N LEU A 86 -15.56 -5.39 0.32
CA LEU A 86 -16.10 -4.04 0.23
C LEU A 86 -17.02 -3.93 -1.00
N THR A 87 -18.18 -3.35 -0.79
CA THR A 87 -19.21 -3.11 -1.81
C THR A 87 -19.36 -1.62 -2.09
N VAL A 88 -20.10 -1.27 -3.14
CA VAL A 88 -20.27 0.11 -3.61
C VAL A 88 -20.63 1.08 -2.47
N GLY A 89 -19.88 2.18 -2.39
CA GLY A 89 -20.02 3.21 -1.36
C GLY A 89 -19.28 2.91 -0.05
N GLN A 90 -18.85 1.66 0.18
CA GLN A 90 -18.07 1.32 1.37
C GLN A 90 -16.64 1.83 1.25
N LYS A 91 -16.08 2.14 2.43
CA LYS A 91 -14.72 2.64 2.60
C LYS A 91 -14.02 1.85 3.68
N THR A 92 -12.73 1.65 3.50
CA THR A 92 -11.82 1.24 4.58
C THR A 92 -10.60 2.14 4.60
N ASN A 93 -9.98 2.27 5.78
CA ASN A 93 -8.77 3.02 6.00
C ASN A 93 -7.82 2.25 6.92
N GLY A 94 -6.54 2.60 6.83
CA GLY A 94 -5.48 2.02 7.63
C GLY A 94 -4.12 2.53 7.18
N THR A 95 -3.06 2.00 7.77
CA THR A 95 -1.68 2.35 7.45
C THR A 95 -1.01 1.17 6.78
N ILE A 96 -0.14 1.43 5.81
CA ILE A 96 0.87 0.47 5.35
C ILE A 96 2.24 0.87 5.87
N VAL A 97 3.06 -0.13 6.20
CA VAL A 97 4.41 0.07 6.73
C VAL A 97 5.39 -0.75 5.89
N PHE A 98 6.52 -0.15 5.53
CA PHE A 98 7.65 -0.81 4.88
C PHE A 98 8.87 -0.72 5.78
N ASP A 99 9.63 -1.80 5.89
CA ASP A 99 11.02 -1.77 6.36
C ASP A 99 11.90 -1.72 5.12
N ALA A 100 12.53 -0.58 4.88
CA ALA A 100 13.20 -0.26 3.63
C ALA A 100 14.59 0.33 3.85
N GLY A 101 15.42 0.28 2.81
CA GLY A 101 16.71 0.95 2.80
C GLY A 101 16.56 2.46 3.06
N THR A 102 17.57 3.04 3.72
CA THR A 102 17.67 4.50 3.83
C THR A 102 17.71 5.12 2.43
N GLY A 103 16.84 6.09 2.16
CA GLY A 103 16.76 6.75 0.85
C GLY A 103 15.94 6.00 -0.20
N ALA A 104 15.32 4.85 0.12
CA ALA A 104 14.46 4.11 -0.82
C ALA A 104 13.28 4.93 -1.38
N GLN A 105 12.89 6.00 -0.69
CA GLN A 105 11.88 6.94 -1.17
C GLN A 105 12.37 7.84 -2.31
N THR A 106 13.67 8.10 -2.43
CA THR A 106 14.20 9.06 -3.41
C THR A 106 14.11 8.48 -4.82
N GLY A 107 13.17 9.00 -5.63
CA GLY A 107 12.87 8.46 -6.96
C GLY A 107 12.17 7.10 -6.92
N GLY A 108 11.68 6.69 -5.75
CA GLY A 108 10.94 5.46 -5.56
C GLY A 108 9.45 5.61 -5.85
N LYS A 109 8.72 4.50 -5.71
CA LYS A 109 7.27 4.46 -5.83
C LYS A 109 6.66 3.46 -4.86
N ILE A 110 5.45 3.74 -4.38
CA ILE A 110 4.59 2.71 -3.78
C ILE A 110 3.69 2.18 -4.89
N ALA A 111 3.67 0.87 -5.08
CA ALA A 111 2.88 0.21 -6.09
C ALA A 111 1.84 -0.72 -5.46
N LEU A 112 0.67 -0.79 -6.09
CA LEU A 112 -0.33 -1.80 -5.81
C LEU A 112 -0.10 -2.97 -6.78
N LYS A 113 0.08 -4.17 -6.22
CA LYS A 113 0.27 -5.41 -6.99
C LYS A 113 -1.01 -5.73 -7.76
N SER A 114 -0.87 -6.13 -9.03
CA SER A 114 -2.00 -6.67 -9.78
C SER A 114 -2.24 -8.13 -9.40
N TRP A 115 -3.51 -8.51 -9.23
CA TRP A 115 -3.91 -9.92 -9.06
C TRP A 115 -4.13 -10.66 -10.38
N LEU A 116 -4.24 -9.92 -11.48
CA LEU A 116 -4.72 -10.45 -12.77
C LEU A 116 -3.69 -10.34 -13.89
N ALA A 117 -2.73 -9.44 -13.75
CA ALA A 117 -1.71 -9.20 -14.75
C ALA A 117 -0.31 -9.30 -14.12
N GLU A 118 0.68 -9.64 -14.94
CA GLU A 118 2.06 -9.43 -14.55
C GLU A 118 2.31 -7.93 -14.33
N GLY A 119 2.83 -7.58 -13.14
CA GLY A 119 3.19 -6.21 -12.79
C GLY A 119 2.28 -5.55 -11.76
N ASP A 120 2.25 -4.22 -11.80
CA ASP A 120 1.54 -3.37 -10.84
C ASP A 120 0.22 -2.90 -11.45
N ALA A 121 -0.86 -2.94 -10.67
CA ALA A 121 -2.16 -2.37 -11.06
C ALA A 121 -2.09 -0.83 -11.16
N GLY A 122 -1.17 -0.22 -10.40
CA GLY A 122 -0.85 1.20 -10.46
C GLY A 122 0.12 1.59 -9.36
N TYR A 123 0.58 2.84 -9.37
CA TYR A 123 1.58 3.32 -8.41
C TYR A 123 1.45 4.81 -8.09
N TRP A 124 2.11 5.21 -7.00
CA TRP A 124 2.33 6.60 -6.59
C TRP A 124 3.83 6.83 -6.50
N THR A 125 4.33 7.92 -7.08
CA THR A 125 5.71 8.36 -6.94
C THR A 125 5.95 8.95 -5.55
N LEU A 126 7.15 8.75 -5.00
CA LEU A 126 7.59 9.28 -3.71
C LEU A 126 8.56 10.45 -3.83
#